data_AF-A0A1A8V7D5-F1
#
_entry.id   AF-A0A1A8V7D5-F1
#
_cell.length_a   1.000
_cell.length_b   1.000
_cell.length_c   1.000
_cell.angle_alpha   90.00
_cell.angle_beta   90.00
_cell.angle_gamma   90.00
#
_symmetry.space_group_name_H-M   'P 1'
#
loop_
_entity.id
_entity.type
_entity.pdbx_description
1 polymer ?
#
loop_
_entity_poly.entity_id
_entity_poly.type
_entity_poly.pdbx_seq_one_letter_code
_entity_poly.pdbx_strand_id
1 'polypeptide(L)'
;MCMLEMATSEYPYSECQNAAQIYRKVTNGTKPDCFYKVQVPELKELIEGCIQTRSSERFTVPELLEHRFFQEKTGVHVELAEEDDGSKEALKLWLRMDDNKKLLGKYKDHDAIEFLFELYKDVPEEVAQEMVILGFVSKS
;
A
#
# COMPACT_ATOMS: atom_id res chain seq x y z
N MET A 1 0.07 -14.80 -4.85
CA MET A 1 0.63 -15.35 -3.59
C MET A 1 1.51 -14.34 -2.87
N CYS A 2 2.52 -13.72 -3.50
CA CYS A 2 3.41 -12.77 -2.81
C CYS A 2 2.66 -11.64 -2.08
N MET A 3 1.66 -11.05 -2.74
CA MET A 3 0.85 -10.00 -2.13
C MET A 3 0.03 -10.47 -0.92
N LEU A 4 -0.36 -11.75 -0.88
CA LEU A 4 -1.04 -12.33 0.26
C LEU A 4 -0.11 -12.44 1.48
N GLU A 5 1.13 -12.88 1.26
CA GLU A 5 2.14 -12.97 2.30
C GLU A 5 2.47 -11.58 2.87
N MET A 6 2.66 -10.58 2.02
CA MET A 6 2.87 -9.19 2.46
C MET A 6 1.68 -8.65 3.24
N ALA A 7 0.45 -8.88 2.75
CA ALA A 7 -0.77 -8.39 3.39
C ALA A 7 -1.06 -9.02 4.75
N THR A 8 -0.57 -10.24 5.00
CA THR A 8 -0.89 -11.01 6.21
C THR A 8 0.32 -11.20 7.13
N SER A 9 1.53 -10.92 6.65
CA SER A 9 2.79 -11.27 7.33
C SER A 9 2.86 -12.76 7.71
N GLU A 10 2.16 -13.62 6.98
CA GLU A 10 2.08 -15.06 7.19
C GLU A 10 2.41 -15.82 5.90
N TYR A 11 3.13 -16.94 6.03
CA TYR A 11 3.44 -17.79 4.88
C TYR A 11 2.16 -18.49 4.36
N PRO A 12 1.83 -18.39 3.07
CA PRO A 12 0.66 -19.05 2.49
C PRO A 12 0.69 -20.57 2.66
N TYR A 13 -0.43 -21.15 3.08
CA TYR A 13 -0.57 -22.59 3.39
C TYR A 13 0.27 -23.08 4.58
N SER A 14 0.66 -22.19 5.50
CA SER A 14 1.37 -22.58 6.73
C SER A 14 0.59 -23.55 7.63
N GLU A 15 -0.73 -23.68 7.43
CA GLU A 15 -1.57 -24.70 8.09
C GLU A 15 -1.32 -26.13 7.55
N CYS A 16 -0.62 -26.30 6.43
CA CYS A 16 -0.31 -27.60 5.85
C CYS A 16 1.01 -28.15 6.40
N GLN A 17 1.02 -29.45 6.75
CA GLN A 17 2.21 -30.12 7.29
C GLN A 17 3.24 -30.49 6.22
N ASN A 18 2.84 -30.61 4.95
CA ASN A 18 3.71 -31.00 3.86
C ASN A 18 3.19 -30.55 2.48
N ALA A 19 4.07 -30.61 1.48
CA ALA A 19 3.76 -30.19 0.11
C ALA A 19 2.62 -30.98 -0.55
N ALA A 20 2.38 -32.24 -0.17
CA ALA A 20 1.28 -33.03 -0.73
C ALA A 20 -0.10 -32.51 -0.30
N GLN A 21 -0.22 -31.96 0.91
CA GLN A 21 -1.44 -31.29 1.38
C GLN A 21 -1.67 -29.97 0.61
N ILE A 22 -0.62 -29.19 0.39
CA ILE A 22 -0.67 -27.95 -0.41
C ILE A 22 -1.16 -28.27 -1.83
N TYR A 23 -0.53 -29.27 -2.48
CA TYR A 23 -0.92 -29.70 -3.82
C TYR A 23 -2.40 -30.03 -3.90
N ARG A 24 -2.92 -30.86 -2.98
CA ARG A 24 -4.35 -31.22 -2.95
C ARG A 24 -5.26 -30.01 -2.75
N LYS A 25 -4.93 -29.10 -1.83
CA LYS A 25 -5.72 -27.87 -1.60
C LYS A 25 -5.76 -27.02 -2.86
N VAL A 26 -4.60 -26.74 -3.46
CA VAL A 26 -4.48 -25.93 -4.68
C VAL A 26 -5.25 -26.55 -5.84
N THR A 27 -5.11 -27.85 -6.09
CA THR A 27 -5.82 -28.53 -7.19
C THR A 27 -7.33 -28.58 -6.97
N ASN A 28 -7.79 -28.56 -5.71
CA ASN A 28 -9.21 -28.50 -5.35
C ASN A 28 -9.76 -27.07 -5.27
N GLY A 29 -8.94 -26.05 -5.55
CA GLY A 29 -9.32 -24.64 -5.44
C GLY A 29 -9.55 -24.14 -4.02
N THR A 30 -9.05 -24.87 -3.02
CA THR A 30 -9.07 -24.44 -1.62
C THR A 30 -7.96 -23.41 -1.40
N LYS A 31 -8.33 -22.21 -0.95
CA LYS A 31 -7.41 -21.12 -0.62
C LYS A 31 -6.68 -21.35 0.71
N PRO A 32 -5.50 -20.74 0.93
CA PRO A 32 -4.82 -20.79 2.22
C PRO A 32 -5.63 -20.04 3.30
N ASP A 33 -5.52 -20.47 4.55
CA ASP A 33 -6.32 -19.89 5.64
C ASP A 33 -6.03 -18.39 5.85
N CYS A 34 -4.78 -17.97 5.65
CA CYS A 34 -4.38 -16.56 5.74
C CYS A 34 -5.09 -15.66 4.72
N PHE A 35 -5.61 -16.19 3.59
CA PHE A 35 -6.41 -15.41 2.64
C PHE A 35 -7.64 -14.76 3.29
N TYR A 36 -8.26 -15.43 4.26
CA TYR A 36 -9.45 -14.92 4.92
C TYR A 36 -9.14 -13.82 5.94
N LYS A 37 -7.86 -13.63 6.31
CA LYS A 37 -7.39 -12.59 7.24
C LYS A 37 -7.14 -11.23 6.58
N VAL A 38 -7.13 -11.15 5.24
CA VAL A 38 -6.95 -9.89 4.51
C VAL A 38 -8.13 -8.96 4.81
N GLN A 39 -7.82 -7.82 5.44
CA GLN A 39 -8.82 -6.86 5.92
C GLN A 39 -9.31 -5.90 4.84
N VAL A 40 -8.41 -5.45 3.97
CA VAL A 40 -8.72 -4.48 2.90
C VAL A 40 -9.49 -5.20 1.78
N PRO A 41 -10.77 -4.89 1.53
CA PRO A 41 -11.60 -5.61 0.56
C PRO A 41 -11.04 -5.57 -0.86
N GLU A 42 -10.55 -4.42 -1.30
CA GLU A 42 -9.98 -4.20 -2.63
C GLU A 42 -8.70 -5.04 -2.83
N LEU A 43 -7.88 -5.13 -1.78
CA LEU A 43 -6.68 -5.96 -1.79
C LEU A 43 -7.04 -7.45 -1.85
N LYS A 44 -8.07 -7.84 -1.11
CA LYS A 44 -8.57 -9.22 -1.09
C LYS A 44 -9.12 -9.64 -2.44
N GLU A 45 -9.88 -8.78 -3.11
CA GLU A 45 -10.39 -8.97 -4.47
C GLU A 45 -9.24 -9.13 -5.48
N LEU A 46 -8.23 -8.27 -5.40
CA LEU A 46 -7.06 -8.33 -6.26
C LEU A 46 -6.30 -9.66 -6.07
N ILE A 47 -6.05 -10.07 -4.82
CA ILE A 47 -5.38 -11.34 -4.50
C ILE A 47 -6.21 -12.53 -5.02
N GLU A 48 -7.52 -12.54 -4.76
CA GLU A 48 -8.49 -13.54 -5.23
C GLU A 48 -8.41 -13.71 -6.76
N GLY A 49 -8.46 -12.60 -7.50
CA GLY A 49 -8.35 -12.60 -8.95
C GLY A 49 -7.00 -13.11 -9.45
N CYS A 50 -5.90 -12.90 -8.71
CA CYS A 50 -4.59 -13.45 -9.09
C CYS A 50 -4.46 -14.96 -8.87
N ILE A 51 -5.14 -15.51 -7.86
CA ILE A 51 -4.95 -16.90 -7.40
C ILE A 51 -6.06 -17.84 -7.86
N GLN A 52 -6.87 -17.44 -8.84
CA GLN A 52 -7.92 -18.30 -9.41
C GLN A 52 -7.36 -19.64 -9.88
N THR A 53 -8.11 -20.71 -9.60
CA THR A 53 -7.70 -22.09 -9.92
C THR A 53 -7.54 -22.26 -11.42
N ARG A 54 -8.52 -21.76 -12.17
CA ARG A 54 -8.50 -21.73 -13.64
C ARG A 54 -7.65 -20.56 -14.10
N SER A 55 -6.68 -20.83 -14.96
CA SER A 55 -5.77 -19.80 -15.50
C SER A 55 -6.50 -18.74 -16.32
N SER A 56 -7.58 -19.10 -17.01
CA SER A 56 -8.39 -18.18 -17.82
C SER A 56 -9.22 -17.19 -17.00
N GLU A 57 -9.38 -17.43 -15.70
CA GLU A 57 -10.13 -16.57 -14.78
C GLU A 57 -9.20 -15.65 -13.99
N ARG A 58 -7.87 -15.77 -14.18
CA ARG A 58 -6.90 -14.92 -13.48
C ARG A 58 -6.81 -13.55 -14.13
N PHE A 59 -6.66 -12.51 -13.31
CA PHE A 59 -6.36 -11.19 -13.82
C PHE A 59 -5.07 -11.17 -14.63
N THR A 60 -5.12 -10.47 -15.75
CA THR A 60 -3.96 -10.08 -16.53
C THR A 60 -3.26 -8.89 -15.89
N VAL A 61 -2.00 -8.67 -16.23
CA VAL A 61 -1.24 -7.52 -15.70
C VAL A 61 -1.90 -6.17 -16.05
N PRO A 62 -2.41 -5.94 -17.28
CA PRO A 62 -3.16 -4.71 -17.57
C PRO A 62 -4.40 -4.52 -16.69
N GLU A 63 -5.21 -5.55 -16.51
CA GLU A 63 -6.40 -5.49 -15.63
C GLU A 63 -6.00 -5.20 -14.17
N LEU A 64 -4.89 -5.76 -13.70
CA LEU A 64 -4.36 -5.46 -12.38
C LEU A 64 -3.97 -3.98 -12.24
N LEU A 65 -3.29 -3.38 -13.22
CA LEU A 65 -2.88 -1.97 -13.15
C LEU A 65 -4.07 -1.00 -13.18
N GLU A 66 -5.17 -1.39 -13.81
CA GLU A 66 -6.42 -0.63 -13.82
C GLU A 66 -7.30 -0.88 -12.58
N HIS A 67 -6.93 -1.85 -11.74
CA HIS A 67 -7.69 -2.21 -10.55
C HIS A 67 -7.75 -1.05 -9.55
N ARG A 68 -8.92 -0.83 -8.95
CA ARG A 68 -9.18 0.29 -8.02
C ARG A 68 -8.18 0.39 -6.88
N PHE A 69 -7.64 -0.75 -6.42
CA PHE A 69 -6.58 -0.81 -5.41
C PHE A 69 -5.36 0.05 -5.76
N PHE A 70 -4.97 0.12 -7.03
CA PHE A 70 -3.85 0.96 -7.48
C PHE A 70 -4.28 2.34 -7.97
N GLN A 71 -5.58 2.59 -8.09
CA GLN A 71 -6.14 3.83 -8.61
C GLN A 71 -6.49 4.82 -7.48
N GLU A 72 -5.70 4.81 -6.39
CA GLU A 72 -5.98 5.65 -5.23
C GLU A 72 -5.83 7.14 -5.58
N LYS A 73 -6.94 7.80 -5.92
CA LYS A 73 -7.02 9.25 -6.14
C LYS A 73 -7.24 9.95 -4.80
N THR A 74 -6.30 9.82 -3.87
CA THR A 74 -6.24 10.68 -2.68
C THR A 74 -6.01 12.14 -3.09
N GLY A 75 -5.42 12.36 -4.26
CA GLY A 75 -4.97 13.68 -4.71
C GLY A 75 -3.80 14.21 -3.88
N VAL A 76 -3.17 13.34 -3.10
CA VAL A 76 -2.08 13.63 -2.18
C VAL A 76 -1.20 12.38 -2.09
N HIS A 77 0.09 12.52 -2.36
CA HIS A 77 1.06 11.43 -2.33
C HIS A 77 2.31 11.83 -1.55
N VAL A 78 2.89 10.88 -0.81
CA VAL A 78 4.12 11.08 -0.04
C VAL A 78 5.23 10.25 -0.68
N GLU A 79 6.35 10.89 -1.00
CA GLU A 79 7.53 10.27 -1.62
C GLU A 79 8.78 10.53 -0.78
N LEU A 80 9.79 9.67 -0.92
CA LEU A 80 11.12 9.95 -0.36
C LEU A 80 11.78 11.10 -1.13
N ALA A 81 12.27 12.11 -0.42
CA ALA A 81 13.01 13.23 -0.99
C ALA A 81 14.48 12.88 -1.29
N GLU A 82 14.97 11.77 -0.74
CA GLU A 82 16.34 11.28 -0.90
C GLU A 82 16.38 9.75 -0.86
N GLU A 83 17.44 9.15 -1.39
CA GLU A 83 17.67 7.71 -1.24
C GLU A 83 17.83 7.33 0.24
N ASP A 84 17.16 6.24 0.63
CA ASP A 84 17.28 5.64 1.96
C ASP A 84 17.93 4.26 1.85
N ASP A 85 18.92 4.03 2.71
CA ASP A 85 19.64 2.76 2.81
C ASP A 85 19.05 1.85 3.90
N GLY A 86 17.96 2.29 4.55
CA GLY A 86 17.26 1.58 5.61
C GLY A 86 17.93 1.67 6.98
N SER A 87 19.02 2.45 7.10
CA SER A 87 19.71 2.67 8.38
C SER A 87 19.32 3.97 9.08
N LYS A 88 18.61 4.86 8.38
CA LYS A 88 18.22 6.18 8.90
C LYS A 88 17.06 6.06 9.88
N GLU A 89 17.14 6.78 11.00
CA GLU A 89 16.05 6.88 11.99
C GLU A 89 15.01 7.96 11.63
N ALA A 90 15.35 8.83 10.66
CA ALA A 90 14.48 9.88 10.15
C ALA A 90 14.52 9.91 8.62
N LEU A 91 13.35 10.02 8.01
CA LEU A 91 13.18 10.10 6.56
C LEU A 91 12.87 11.53 6.15
N LYS A 92 13.50 12.00 5.08
CA LYS A 92 13.09 13.23 4.41
C LYS A 92 12.05 12.88 3.34
N LEU A 93 10.87 13.50 3.44
CA LEU A 93 9.70 13.18 2.64
C LEU A 93 9.19 14.42 1.89
N TRP A 94 8.63 14.19 0.71
CA TRP A 94 7.87 15.17 -0.06
C TRP A 94 6.39 14.81 -0.04
N LEU A 95 5.57 15.75 0.44
CA LEU A 95 4.12 15.72 0.26
C LEU A 95 3.77 16.45 -1.03
N ARG A 96 3.25 15.73 -2.03
CA ARG A 96 2.76 16.26 -3.31
C ARG A 96 1.24 16.23 -3.34
N MET A 97 0.62 17.18 -4.02
CA MET A 97 -0.81 17.15 -4.31
C MET A 97 -1.05 17.08 -5.82
N ASP A 98 -2.11 16.40 -6.23
CA ASP A 98 -2.54 16.41 -7.64
C ASP A 98 -3.01 17.81 -8.03
N ASP A 99 -2.88 18.18 -9.31
CA ASP A 99 -3.19 19.51 -9.89
C ASP A 99 -4.55 20.12 -9.48
N ASN A 100 -5.51 19.28 -9.07
CA ASN A 100 -6.84 19.69 -8.64
C ASN A 100 -6.93 20.12 -7.17
N LYS A 101 -5.91 19.86 -6.34
CA LYS A 101 -5.83 20.26 -4.93
C LYS A 101 -4.61 21.18 -4.75
N LYS A 102 -4.84 22.42 -4.32
CA LYS A 102 -3.77 23.41 -4.17
C LYS A 102 -3.23 23.41 -2.75
N LEU A 103 -1.91 23.31 -2.63
CA LEU A 103 -1.17 23.69 -1.43
C LEU A 103 -1.42 25.17 -1.12
N LEU A 104 -1.64 25.50 0.15
CA LEU A 104 -1.94 26.85 0.59
C LEU A 104 -0.66 27.56 1.03
N GLY A 105 -0.02 28.35 0.18
CA GLY A 105 1.19 29.09 0.58
C GLY A 105 2.17 29.39 -0.56
N LYS A 106 3.31 30.02 -0.23
CA LYS A 106 4.41 30.31 -1.17
C LYS A 106 5.43 29.18 -1.12
N TYR A 107 5.17 28.08 -1.81
CA TYR A 107 6.14 27.00 -1.96
C TYR A 107 7.10 27.35 -3.11
N LYS A 108 8.39 27.23 -2.81
CA LYS A 108 9.48 27.44 -3.76
C LYS A 108 9.99 26.05 -4.17
N ASP A 109 9.93 25.81 -5.46
CA ASP A 109 10.42 24.64 -6.19
C ASP A 109 9.62 23.34 -5.99
N HIS A 110 9.17 22.78 -7.12
CA HIS A 110 8.58 21.43 -7.27
C HIS A 110 7.17 21.13 -6.74
N ASP A 111 6.37 22.13 -6.37
CA ASP A 111 4.96 21.96 -5.92
C ASP A 111 4.79 20.88 -4.83
N ALA A 112 5.75 20.80 -3.91
CA ALA A 112 5.78 19.81 -2.83
C ALA A 112 6.14 20.46 -1.48
N ILE A 113 5.66 19.87 -0.38
CA ILE A 113 6.12 20.21 0.97
C ILE A 113 7.18 19.19 1.37
N GLU A 114 8.40 19.67 1.60
CA GLU A 114 9.46 18.86 2.22
C GLU A 114 9.34 18.88 3.74
N PHE A 115 9.36 17.71 4.36
CA PHE A 115 9.35 17.55 5.81
C PHE A 115 10.20 16.34 6.24
N LEU A 116 10.57 16.30 7.51
CA LEU A 116 11.25 15.17 8.14
C LEU A 116 10.23 14.34 8.92
N PHE A 117 10.43 13.02 8.94
CA PHE A 117 9.60 12.08 9.69
C PHE A 117 10.49 11.09 10.46
N GLU A 118 10.47 11.17 11.78
CA GLU A 118 11.20 10.28 12.68
C GLU A 118 10.43 8.96 12.89
N LEU A 119 10.93 7.86 12.29
CA LEU A 119 10.21 6.58 12.14
C LEU A 119 9.65 5.99 13.45
N TYR A 120 10.29 6.26 14.58
CA TYR A 120 9.95 5.68 15.89
C TYR A 120 9.34 6.68 16.86
N LYS A 121 9.18 7.94 16.47
CA LYS A 121 8.67 9.01 17.34
C LYS A 121 7.45 9.70 16.74
N ASP A 122 7.45 9.90 15.43
CA ASP A 122 6.40 10.64 14.77
C ASP A 122 5.18 9.75 14.48
N VAL A 123 4.01 10.35 14.66
CA VAL A 123 2.72 9.76 14.29
C VAL A 123 2.19 10.50 13.08
N PRO A 124 1.83 9.83 11.97
CA PRO A 124 1.41 10.49 10.73
C PRO A 124 0.26 11.50 10.91
N GLU A 125 -0.71 11.18 11.75
CA GLU A 125 -1.86 12.04 12.05
C GLU A 125 -1.45 13.33 12.76
N GLU A 126 -0.46 13.28 13.66
CA GLU A 126 0.04 14.45 14.39
C GLU A 126 0.83 15.36 13.46
N VAL A 127 1.69 14.78 12.62
CA VAL A 127 2.43 15.52 11.59
C VAL A 127 1.47 16.19 10.61
N ALA A 128 0.45 15.48 10.15
CA ALA A 128 -0.59 16.06 9.28
C ALA A 128 -1.36 17.20 9.98
N GLN A 129 -1.64 17.06 11.27
CA GLN A 129 -2.30 18.12 12.04
C GLN A 129 -1.39 19.35 12.21
N GLU A 130 -0.10 19.17 12.42
CA GLU A 130 0.88 20.25 12.44
C GLU A 130 0.92 20.96 11.07
N MET A 131 0.87 20.20 9.97
CA MET A 131 0.78 20.78 8.63
C MET A 131 -0.47 21.65 8.45
N VAL A 132 -1.61 21.27 9.03
CA VAL A 132 -2.82 22.10 9.03
C VAL A 132 -2.64 23.37 9.87
N ILE A 133 -2.04 23.27 11.05
CA ILE A 133 -1.81 24.41 11.96
C ILE A 133 -0.87 25.43 11.32
N LEU A 134 0.19 24.97 10.66
CA LEU A 134 1.16 25.81 9.95
C LEU A 134 0.59 26.38 8.64
N GLY A 135 -0.63 25.99 8.27
CA GLY A 135 -1.33 26.47 7.09
C GLY A 135 -0.87 25.84 5.78
N PHE A 136 -0.09 24.74 5.84
CA PHE A 136 0.38 24.02 4.67
C PHE A 136 -0.76 23.32 3.92
N VAL A 137 -1.71 22.75 4.66
CA VAL A 137 -2.83 21.98 4.13
C VAL A 137 -4.15 22.46 4.77
N SER A 138 -5.23 22.48 4.02
CA SER A 138 -6.57 22.80 4.56
C SER A 138 -7.11 21.64 5.40
N LYS A 139 -7.79 21.95 6.50
CA LYS A 139 -8.60 20.96 7.23
C LYS A 139 -9.73 20.46 6.33
N SER A 140 -9.81 19.14 6.13
CA SER A 140 -10.91 18.49 5.42
C SER A 140 -12.21 18.48 6.21
#